data_AF-A0A0S9Q234-F1
#
_entry.id   AF-A0A0S9Q234-F1
#
_cell.length_a   1.000
_cell.length_b   1.000
_cell.length_c   1.000
_cell.angle_alpha   90.00
_cell.angle_beta   90.00
_cell.angle_gamma   90.00
#
_symmetry.space_group_name_H-M   'P 1'
#
loop_
_entity.id
_entity.type
_entity.pdbx_description
1 polymer ?
#
loop_
_entity_poly.entity_id
_entity_poly.type
_entity_poly.pdbx_seq_one_letter_code
_entity_poly.pdbx_strand_id
1 'polypeptide(L)'
;MPMLLETVTVRRVERLSPSFVRLELGAPALADLGVDGPLLDQRFKLVLPDGDGPLPSFEAADSGWYAAWQALPQAERGHMRTYTIRDIVGEGEDTRLVVDVVLHDEGPDGEHPLGPGARWASRARVGDRAVVLAPRRGVAYGGIEFAPTPGARVLLVGDETAVPAVAGILAGLDADAEGHAFVEVPCAADVQDLPRPAGVQLTWLPRDGAPRGVALQREVLACLESPVVPIGQVEVDEVDPDLWETPTYSSSGEVVAEDGGGGASRSERAAADRQTVYAWIAGESKVVTGLRRVMVRDLGMDRRQVAFMGYWREGVAMRS
;
A
#
# COMPACT_ATOMS: atom_id res chain seq x y z
N MET A 1 22.74 -2.70 11.36
CA MET A 1 22.17 -2.45 10.02
C MET A 1 21.27 -1.22 10.06
N PRO A 2 21.03 -0.51 8.95
CA PRO A 2 20.14 0.66 8.91
C PRO A 2 18.64 0.29 8.94
N MET A 3 18.31 -0.91 9.40
CA MET A 3 16.97 -1.48 9.48
C MET A 3 16.95 -2.59 10.53
N LEU A 4 15.77 -2.92 11.02
CA LEU A 4 15.53 -4.15 11.76
C LEU A 4 15.44 -5.30 10.76
N LEU A 5 16.19 -6.38 11.02
CA LEU A 5 16.17 -7.61 10.26
C LEU A 5 16.07 -8.76 11.27
N GLU A 6 14.86 -9.03 11.73
CA GLU A 6 14.63 -9.73 12.99
C GLU A 6 13.61 -10.86 12.84
N THR A 7 13.84 -11.97 13.53
CA THR A 7 12.79 -12.99 13.62
C THR A 7 11.74 -12.55 14.64
N VAL A 8 10.49 -12.46 14.19
CA VAL A 8 9.33 -12.14 15.02
C VAL A 8 8.45 -13.36 15.21
N THR A 9 7.65 -13.33 16.27
CA THR A 9 6.66 -14.35 16.57
C THR A 9 5.26 -13.73 16.55
N VAL A 10 4.29 -14.42 15.96
CA VAL A 10 2.88 -14.05 16.01
C VAL A 10 2.42 -14.11 17.47
N ARG A 11 2.00 -12.96 18.01
CA ARG A 11 1.47 -12.80 19.37
C ARG A 11 -0.04 -12.80 19.40
N ARG A 12 -0.68 -12.34 18.34
CA ARG A 12 -2.14 -12.34 18.18
C ARG A 12 -2.50 -12.55 16.71
N VAL A 13 -3.61 -13.26 16.50
CA VAL A 13 -4.27 -13.42 15.21
C VAL A 13 -5.72 -13.01 15.36
N GLU A 14 -6.22 -12.17 14.47
CA GLU A 14 -7.61 -11.72 14.46
C GLU A 14 -8.16 -11.73 13.03
N ARG A 15 -9.27 -12.41 12.82
CA ARG A 15 -10.00 -12.39 11.54
C ARG A 15 -10.95 -11.20 11.57
N LEU A 16 -10.54 -10.08 10.96
CA LEU A 16 -11.34 -8.84 10.94
C LEU A 16 -12.61 -9.00 10.10
N SER A 17 -12.51 -9.74 9.00
CA SER A 17 -13.56 -9.95 8.02
C SER A 17 -13.25 -11.21 7.19
N PRO A 18 -14.08 -11.58 6.20
CA PRO A 18 -13.76 -12.68 5.29
C PRO A 18 -12.39 -12.53 4.62
N SER A 19 -12.05 -11.30 4.22
CA SER A 19 -10.87 -11.00 3.41
C SER A 19 -9.66 -10.49 4.19
N PHE A 20 -9.78 -10.15 5.47
CA PHE A 20 -8.70 -9.55 6.26
C PHE A 20 -8.32 -10.35 7.52
N VAL A 21 -7.02 -10.62 7.68
CA VAL A 21 -6.43 -11.12 8.92
C VAL A 21 -5.46 -10.09 9.47
N ARG A 22 -5.68 -9.67 10.71
CA ARG A 22 -4.73 -8.85 11.48
C ARG A 22 -3.81 -9.76 12.29
N LEU A 23 -2.52 -9.47 12.22
CA LEU A 23 -1.49 -10.13 13.00
C LEU A 23 -0.76 -9.09 13.84
N GLU A 24 -0.51 -9.42 15.11
CA GLU A 24 0.44 -8.69 15.94
C GLU A 24 1.73 -9.53 16.05
N LEU A 25 2.84 -8.97 15.59
CA LEU A 25 4.15 -9.62 15.54
C LEU A 25 5.06 -9.03 16.62
N GLY A 26 5.68 -9.86 17.45
CA GLY A 26 6.49 -9.40 18.58
C GLY A 26 7.87 -10.04 18.64
N ALA A 27 8.87 -9.23 19.00
CA ALA A 27 10.22 -9.63 19.41
C ALA A 27 10.83 -8.49 20.25
N PRO A 28 11.73 -8.77 21.22
CA PRO A 28 12.36 -7.73 22.04
C PRO A 28 13.04 -6.63 21.21
N ALA A 29 13.64 -6.99 20.07
CA ALA A 29 14.29 -6.06 19.14
C ALA A 29 13.33 -5.03 18.52
N LEU A 30 12.00 -5.24 18.59
CA LEU A 30 11.01 -4.25 18.15
C LEU A 30 10.91 -3.03 19.08
N ALA A 31 11.60 -3.02 20.22
CA ALA A 31 11.76 -1.80 21.04
C ALA A 31 12.31 -0.61 20.21
N ASP A 32 13.13 -0.92 19.21
CA ASP A 32 13.75 0.03 18.29
C ASP A 32 12.92 0.28 17.02
N LEU A 33 11.74 -0.33 16.87
CA LEU A 33 10.86 -0.15 15.71
C LEU A 33 10.30 1.27 15.67
N GLY A 34 10.39 1.92 14.53
CA GLY A 34 9.69 3.18 14.31
C GLY A 34 10.34 4.06 13.25
N VAL A 35 9.61 5.11 12.91
CA VAL A 35 10.02 6.17 11.99
C VAL A 35 9.97 7.50 12.73
N ASP A 36 10.57 8.53 12.14
CA ASP A 36 10.39 9.89 12.61
C ASP A 36 9.03 10.41 12.11
N GLY A 37 8.14 10.79 13.04
CA GLY A 37 6.79 11.27 12.70
C GLY A 37 5.74 10.15 12.57
N PRO A 38 4.61 10.41 11.88
CA PRO A 38 3.52 9.44 11.74
C PRO A 38 3.89 8.26 10.83
N LEU A 39 3.25 7.11 11.05
CA LEU A 39 3.47 5.90 10.23
C LEU A 39 2.92 6.04 8.81
N LEU A 40 1.80 6.74 8.61
CA LEU A 40 1.18 6.94 7.29
C LEU A 40 1.07 5.61 6.49
N ASP A 41 1.61 5.55 5.28
CA ASP A 41 1.67 4.36 4.43
C ASP A 41 2.96 3.55 4.58
N GLN A 42 3.70 3.69 5.70
CA GLN A 42 5.00 3.05 5.93
C GLN A 42 4.96 1.55 5.62
N ARG A 43 5.73 1.19 4.59
CA ARG A 43 5.91 -0.20 4.18
C ARG A 43 7.03 -0.88 4.94
N PHE A 44 6.92 -2.19 5.09
CA PHE A 44 7.96 -3.06 5.60
C PHE A 44 7.94 -4.36 4.80
N LYS A 45 8.88 -5.29 5.04
CA LYS A 45 8.84 -6.60 4.39
C LYS A 45 8.76 -7.73 5.42
N LEU A 46 8.01 -8.77 5.05
CA LEU A 46 7.99 -10.05 5.74
C LEU A 46 8.68 -11.10 4.87
N VAL A 47 9.58 -11.88 5.45
CA VAL A 47 10.03 -13.15 4.89
C VAL A 47 9.30 -14.26 5.60
N LEU A 48 8.51 -14.99 4.81
CA LEU A 48 7.67 -16.09 5.25
C LEU A 48 8.33 -17.42 4.87
N PRO A 49 8.17 -18.48 5.68
CA PRO A 49 8.72 -19.78 5.34
C PRO A 49 8.09 -20.33 4.06
N ASP A 50 8.82 -21.18 3.33
CA ASP A 50 8.26 -21.96 2.23
C ASP A 50 7.55 -23.21 2.77
N GLY A 51 6.23 -23.14 2.94
CA GLY A 51 5.47 -24.19 3.61
C GLY A 51 5.90 -24.35 5.07
N ASP A 52 6.24 -25.58 5.46
CA ASP A 52 6.78 -25.92 6.79
C ASP A 52 8.32 -25.84 6.84
N GLY A 53 8.94 -25.23 5.81
CA GLY A 53 10.39 -25.04 5.71
C GLY A 53 10.95 -24.09 6.77
N PRO A 54 12.29 -24.03 6.89
CA PRO A 54 12.95 -23.14 7.84
C PRO A 54 12.77 -21.67 7.44
N LEU A 55 12.98 -20.78 8.42
CA LEU A 55 13.22 -19.37 8.13
C LEU A 55 14.71 -19.15 7.84
N PRO A 56 15.06 -18.27 6.90
CA PRO A 56 16.44 -17.85 6.73
C PRO A 56 16.94 -17.12 7.99
N SER A 57 18.19 -17.37 8.37
CA SER A 57 18.85 -16.64 9.45
C SER A 57 19.53 -15.38 8.92
N PHE A 58 19.45 -14.31 9.69
CA PHE A 58 20.09 -13.02 9.41
C PHE A 58 20.97 -12.52 10.57
N GLU A 59 21.30 -13.37 11.54
CA GLU A 59 22.08 -12.99 12.73
C GLU A 59 23.48 -12.40 12.39
N ALA A 60 24.06 -12.82 11.27
CA ALA A 60 25.35 -12.33 10.76
C ALA A 60 25.19 -11.39 9.55
N ALA A 61 24.01 -10.79 9.36
CA ALA A 61 23.74 -9.94 8.21
C ALA A 61 24.57 -8.65 8.25
N ASP A 62 25.31 -8.41 7.17
CA ASP A 62 26.03 -7.18 6.88
C ASP A 62 25.45 -6.52 5.62
N SER A 63 26.19 -5.66 4.93
CA SER A 63 25.73 -5.03 3.68
C SER A 63 25.43 -6.03 2.55
N GLY A 64 26.00 -7.25 2.60
CA GLY A 64 25.80 -8.30 1.61
C GLY A 64 24.59 -9.21 1.87
N TRP A 65 23.82 -8.96 2.95
CA TRP A 65 22.73 -9.85 3.39
C TRP A 65 21.74 -10.20 2.28
N TYR A 66 21.39 -9.23 1.42
CA TYR A 66 20.39 -9.43 0.39
C TYR A 66 20.88 -10.40 -0.70
N ALA A 67 22.14 -10.25 -1.14
CA ALA A 67 22.75 -11.18 -2.09
C ALA A 67 22.90 -12.58 -1.48
N ALA A 68 23.26 -12.66 -0.19
CA ALA A 68 23.33 -13.93 0.53
C ALA A 68 21.97 -14.62 0.60
N TRP A 69 20.91 -13.87 0.93
CA TRP A 69 19.53 -14.37 0.94
C TRP A 69 19.06 -14.80 -0.45
N GLN A 70 19.35 -14.02 -1.50
CA GLN A 70 19.00 -14.39 -2.87
C GLN A 70 19.71 -15.66 -3.36
N ALA A 71 20.90 -15.97 -2.84
CA ALA A 71 21.65 -17.18 -3.18
C ALA A 71 21.09 -18.45 -2.51
N LEU A 72 20.22 -18.32 -1.50
CA LEU A 72 19.60 -19.47 -0.84
C LEU A 72 18.60 -20.18 -1.78
N PRO A 73 18.52 -21.53 -1.74
CA PRO A 73 17.44 -22.26 -2.40
C PRO A 73 16.07 -21.78 -1.90
N GLN A 74 15.05 -21.76 -2.76
CA GLN A 74 13.70 -21.26 -2.42
C GLN A 74 13.13 -21.84 -1.12
N ALA A 75 13.32 -23.15 -0.89
CA ALA A 75 12.84 -23.87 0.30
C ALA A 75 13.45 -23.35 1.62
N GLU A 76 14.65 -22.76 1.57
CA GLU A 76 15.35 -22.18 2.72
C GLU A 76 15.27 -20.65 2.73
N ARG A 77 15.16 -20.03 1.55
CA ARG A 77 15.05 -18.60 1.32
C ARG A 77 13.72 -18.04 1.81
N GLY A 78 12.65 -18.82 1.68
CA GLY A 78 11.30 -18.37 1.94
C GLY A 78 10.80 -17.33 0.92
N HIS A 79 9.71 -16.66 1.26
CA HIS A 79 9.00 -15.70 0.40
C HIS A 79 9.01 -14.32 1.00
N MET A 80 9.65 -13.35 0.35
CA MET A 80 9.63 -11.96 0.78
C MET A 80 8.42 -11.22 0.21
N ARG A 81 7.61 -10.57 1.05
CA ARG A 81 6.44 -9.79 0.63
C ARG A 81 6.44 -8.43 1.32
N THR A 82 6.00 -7.41 0.59
CA THR A 82 5.84 -6.05 1.10
C THR A 82 4.46 -5.93 1.73
N TYR A 83 4.40 -5.33 2.92
CA TYR A 83 3.16 -5.01 3.62
C TYR A 83 3.26 -3.60 4.20
N THR A 84 2.14 -3.03 4.63
CA THR A 84 2.09 -1.78 5.38
C THR A 84 2.10 -2.07 6.87
N ILE A 85 2.83 -1.28 7.65
CA ILE A 85 2.72 -1.26 9.11
C ILE A 85 1.37 -0.63 9.44
N ARG A 86 0.40 -1.46 9.86
CA ARG A 86 -0.93 -0.97 10.21
C ARG A 86 -0.90 -0.14 11.49
N ASP A 87 -0.11 -0.57 12.46
CA ASP A 87 0.05 0.09 13.76
C ASP A 87 1.31 -0.44 14.47
N ILE A 88 1.73 0.25 15.53
CA ILE A 88 2.73 -0.21 16.49
C ILE A 88 2.11 -0.10 17.87
N VAL A 89 1.95 -1.23 18.56
CA VAL A 89 1.30 -1.30 19.87
C VAL A 89 2.25 -1.83 20.94
N GLY A 90 2.03 -1.42 22.19
CA GLY A 90 2.95 -1.73 23.29
C GLY A 90 4.15 -0.78 23.34
N GLU A 91 5.10 -1.09 24.21
CA GLU A 91 6.30 -0.27 24.45
C GLU A 91 7.49 -1.14 24.86
N GLY A 92 8.71 -0.63 24.70
CA GLY A 92 9.93 -1.33 25.05
C GLY A 92 10.01 -2.72 24.38
N GLU A 93 10.42 -3.73 25.14
CA GLU A 93 10.53 -5.12 24.65
C GLU A 93 9.18 -5.77 24.31
N ASP A 94 8.07 -5.20 24.77
CA ASP A 94 6.70 -5.67 24.48
C ASP A 94 6.07 -5.00 23.24
N THR A 95 6.86 -4.19 22.52
CA THR A 95 6.45 -3.57 21.25
C THR A 95 6.06 -4.65 20.24
N ARG A 96 4.92 -4.44 19.58
CA ARG A 96 4.35 -5.33 18.55
C ARG A 96 4.07 -4.55 17.28
N LEU A 97 4.54 -5.08 16.15
CA LEU A 97 4.20 -4.60 14.82
C LEU A 97 2.85 -5.19 14.43
N VAL A 98 1.88 -4.34 14.07
CA VAL A 98 0.58 -4.77 13.58
C VAL A 98 0.56 -4.74 12.06
N VAL A 99 0.10 -5.83 11.44
CA VAL A 99 -0.05 -5.94 9.99
C VAL A 99 -1.41 -6.55 9.65
N ASP A 100 -2.06 -5.97 8.66
CA ASP A 100 -3.28 -6.52 8.06
C ASP A 100 -2.89 -7.20 6.74
N VAL A 101 -3.23 -8.49 6.63
CA VAL A 101 -2.98 -9.31 5.44
C VAL A 101 -4.30 -9.58 4.74
N VAL A 102 -4.36 -9.22 3.46
CA VAL A 102 -5.46 -9.56 2.57
C VAL A 102 -5.38 -11.02 2.18
N LEU A 103 -6.49 -11.73 2.37
CA LEU A 103 -6.72 -13.05 1.83
C LEU A 103 -7.40 -12.86 0.48
N HIS A 104 -6.60 -12.80 -0.59
CA HIS A 104 -7.15 -12.75 -1.95
C HIS A 104 -8.03 -13.97 -2.19
N ASP A 105 -9.06 -13.83 -3.03
CA ASP A 105 -9.81 -15.00 -3.47
C ASP A 105 -8.90 -15.93 -4.29
N GLU A 106 -9.12 -17.24 -4.15
CA GLU A 106 -8.73 -18.17 -5.21
C GLU A 106 -9.47 -17.69 -6.46
N GLY A 107 -8.76 -17.44 -7.57
CA GLY A 107 -9.36 -16.86 -8.78
C GLY A 107 -10.64 -17.60 -9.20
N PRO A 108 -11.50 -17.02 -10.05
CA PRO A 108 -12.86 -17.51 -10.34
C PRO A 108 -12.99 -18.99 -10.70
N ASP A 109 -11.90 -19.64 -11.12
CA ASP A 109 -11.84 -21.06 -11.48
C ASP A 109 -11.38 -21.99 -10.35
N GLY A 110 -11.03 -21.47 -9.16
CA GLY A 110 -10.44 -22.25 -8.05
C GLY A 110 -9.04 -22.82 -8.36
N GLU A 111 -8.49 -22.52 -9.53
CA GLU A 111 -7.21 -23.04 -10.03
C GLU A 111 -6.00 -22.22 -9.59
N HIS A 112 -6.21 -21.04 -8.99
CA HIS A 112 -5.13 -20.18 -8.53
C HIS A 112 -5.00 -20.23 -7.00
N PRO A 113 -4.00 -20.98 -6.50
CA PRO A 113 -3.75 -21.06 -5.08
C PRO A 113 -3.43 -19.67 -4.51
N LEU A 114 -3.85 -19.40 -3.28
CA LEU A 114 -3.40 -18.24 -2.51
C LEU A 114 -1.88 -18.01 -2.64
N GLY A 115 -1.48 -16.77 -2.89
CA GLY A 115 -0.07 -16.38 -2.82
C GLY A 115 0.52 -16.70 -1.43
N PRO A 116 1.85 -16.85 -1.30
CA PRO A 116 2.48 -17.33 -0.07
C PRO A 116 2.14 -16.46 1.15
N GLY A 117 1.99 -15.14 0.96
CA GLY A 117 1.52 -14.20 1.96
C GLY A 117 0.13 -14.53 2.52
N ALA A 118 -0.88 -14.50 1.64
CA ALA A 118 -2.25 -14.84 1.99
C ALA A 118 -2.38 -16.27 2.52
N ARG A 119 -1.65 -17.24 1.95
CA ARG A 119 -1.63 -18.63 2.41
C ARG A 119 -1.13 -18.74 3.85
N TRP A 120 0.02 -18.14 4.14
CA TRP A 120 0.59 -18.17 5.48
C TRP A 120 -0.35 -17.49 6.49
N ALA A 121 -0.84 -16.28 6.17
CA ALA A 121 -1.76 -15.56 7.05
C ALA A 121 -3.10 -16.27 7.27
N SER A 122 -3.63 -16.96 6.26
CA SER A 122 -4.87 -17.73 6.38
C SER A 122 -4.80 -18.87 7.40
N ARG A 123 -3.58 -19.37 7.69
CA ARG A 123 -3.29 -20.48 8.59
C ARG A 123 -2.57 -20.06 9.87
N ALA A 124 -2.23 -18.78 10.00
CA ALA A 124 -1.40 -18.26 11.06
C ALA A 124 -1.98 -18.56 12.45
N ARG A 125 -1.10 -18.91 13.38
CA ARG A 125 -1.39 -19.18 14.79
C ARG A 125 -0.40 -18.41 15.66
N VAL A 126 -0.82 -18.14 16.89
CA VAL A 126 0.10 -17.64 17.92
C VAL A 126 1.27 -18.62 18.06
N GLY A 127 2.49 -18.10 18.02
CA GLY A 127 3.72 -18.89 18.01
C GLY A 127 4.37 -19.08 16.64
N ASP A 128 3.64 -18.85 15.54
CA ASP A 128 4.23 -18.89 14.20
C ASP A 128 5.29 -17.80 14.05
N ARG A 129 6.31 -18.06 13.23
CA ARG A 129 7.46 -17.16 13.07
C ARG A 129 7.56 -16.63 11.64
N ALA A 130 8.10 -15.43 11.52
CA ALA A 130 8.49 -14.79 10.27
C ALA A 130 9.72 -13.92 10.51
N VAL A 131 10.39 -13.45 9.45
CA VAL A 131 11.39 -12.39 9.58
C VAL A 131 10.81 -11.06 9.12
N VAL A 132 11.02 -10.00 9.89
CA VAL A 132 10.70 -8.64 9.47
C VAL A 132 11.93 -7.93 8.95
N LEU A 133 11.72 -7.14 7.90
CA LEU A 133 12.58 -6.06 7.48
C LEU A 133 11.78 -4.79 7.76
N ALA A 134 12.19 -4.00 8.73
CA ALA A 134 11.36 -2.92 9.26
C ALA A 134 12.20 -1.67 9.64
N PRO A 135 11.58 -0.47 9.71
CA PRO A 135 12.28 0.75 10.06
C PRO A 135 12.86 0.68 11.48
N ARG A 136 14.06 1.25 11.64
CA ARG A 136 14.68 1.45 12.94
C ARG A 136 14.57 2.94 13.31
N ARG A 137 14.09 3.22 14.51
CA ARG A 137 13.92 4.58 15.02
C ARG A 137 15.23 5.37 14.93
N GLY A 138 15.15 6.61 14.47
CA GLY A 138 16.32 7.49 14.28
C GLY A 138 17.21 7.10 13.09
N VAL A 139 16.76 6.17 12.23
CA VAL A 139 17.47 5.78 11.00
C VAL A 139 16.52 5.91 9.81
N ALA A 140 16.97 6.61 8.77
CA ALA A 140 16.22 6.73 7.52
C ALA A 140 15.97 5.35 6.89
N TYR A 141 14.72 5.05 6.55
CA TYR A 141 14.29 3.72 6.08
C TYR A 141 13.50 3.74 4.76
N GLY A 142 12.95 4.89 4.35
CA GLY A 142 12.05 5.00 3.19
C GLY A 142 10.74 4.22 3.38
N GLY A 143 9.91 4.14 2.34
CA GLY A 143 8.70 3.30 2.33
C GLY A 143 7.38 4.01 2.60
N ILE A 144 7.40 5.28 2.97
CA ILE A 144 6.26 6.22 2.95
C ILE A 144 6.27 6.95 1.60
N GLU A 145 5.16 6.95 0.88
CA GLU A 145 4.99 7.74 -0.35
C GLU A 145 3.95 8.84 -0.22
N PHE A 146 3.12 8.82 0.82
CA PHE A 146 2.18 9.88 1.11
C PHE A 146 2.93 11.16 1.49
N ALA A 147 2.95 12.13 0.58
CA ALA A 147 3.69 13.39 0.71
C ALA A 147 2.90 14.54 0.05
N PRO A 148 1.76 14.95 0.63
CA PRO A 148 0.97 16.04 0.08
C PRO A 148 1.72 17.37 0.17
N THR A 149 1.53 18.22 -0.83
CA THR A 149 1.93 19.63 -0.73
C THR A 149 1.13 20.32 0.38
N PRO A 150 1.73 21.21 1.19
CA PRO A 150 1.01 21.90 2.27
C PRO A 150 -0.27 22.60 1.77
N GLY A 151 -1.37 22.41 2.49
CA GLY A 151 -2.68 22.99 2.14
C GLY A 151 -3.42 22.26 1.02
N ALA A 152 -2.90 21.13 0.53
CA ALA A 152 -3.62 20.33 -0.46
C ALA A 152 -4.77 19.54 0.17
N ARG A 153 -5.92 19.53 -0.51
CA ARG A 153 -7.01 18.58 -0.31
C ARG A 153 -6.54 17.20 -0.76
N VAL A 154 -6.84 16.17 0.01
CA VAL A 154 -6.37 14.81 -0.28
C VAL A 154 -7.39 14.04 -1.12
N LEU A 155 -6.89 13.23 -2.06
CA LEU A 155 -7.66 12.22 -2.76
C LEU A 155 -6.95 10.87 -2.57
N LEU A 156 -7.47 10.05 -1.67
CA LEU A 156 -6.95 8.70 -1.42
C LEU A 156 -7.78 7.71 -2.22
N VAL A 157 -7.13 6.82 -2.96
CA VAL A 157 -7.81 5.81 -3.77
C VAL A 157 -7.09 4.48 -3.60
N GLY A 158 -7.82 3.42 -3.33
CA GLY A 158 -7.22 2.09 -3.38
C GLY A 158 -8.17 0.93 -3.28
N ASP A 159 -7.63 -0.27 -3.42
CA ASP A 159 -8.33 -1.53 -3.21
C ASP A 159 -8.02 -2.11 -1.83
N GLU A 160 -8.45 -3.36 -1.57
CA GLU A 160 -8.26 -4.00 -0.28
C GLU A 160 -6.80 -4.08 0.19
N THR A 161 -5.83 -4.11 -0.74
CA THR A 161 -4.41 -4.15 -0.40
C THR A 161 -3.88 -2.81 0.11
N ALA A 162 -4.55 -1.71 -0.24
CA ALA A 162 -4.21 -0.36 0.19
C ALA A 162 -4.96 0.07 1.46
N VAL A 163 -5.98 -0.68 1.91
CA VAL A 163 -6.75 -0.38 3.15
C VAL A 163 -5.85 -0.06 4.35
N PRO A 164 -4.78 -0.83 4.64
CA PRO A 164 -3.95 -0.55 5.82
C PRO A 164 -3.19 0.78 5.70
N ALA A 165 -2.74 1.13 4.49
CA ALA A 165 -2.07 2.41 4.20
C ALA A 165 -3.06 3.57 4.27
N VAL A 166 -4.26 3.44 3.69
CA VAL A 166 -5.32 4.44 3.80
C VAL A 166 -5.69 4.69 5.27
N ALA A 167 -5.79 3.63 6.08
CA ALA A 167 -6.04 3.75 7.51
C ALA A 167 -4.94 4.54 8.24
N GLY A 168 -3.67 4.25 7.94
CA GLY A 168 -2.52 4.95 8.52
C GLY A 168 -2.43 6.42 8.08
N ILE A 169 -2.69 6.71 6.79
CA ILE A 169 -2.75 8.07 6.26
C ILE A 169 -3.88 8.84 6.94
N LEU A 170 -5.12 8.34 6.92
CA LEU A 170 -6.28 9.03 7.50
C LEU A 170 -6.10 9.36 8.98
N ALA A 171 -5.49 8.46 9.75
CA ALA A 171 -5.20 8.69 11.17
C ALA A 171 -4.06 9.70 11.40
N GLY A 172 -3.15 9.86 10.42
CA GLY A 172 -2.02 10.78 10.47
C GLY A 172 -2.26 12.16 9.84
N LEU A 173 -3.44 12.39 9.25
CA LEU A 173 -3.80 13.70 8.70
C LEU A 173 -4.05 14.74 9.80
N ASP A 174 -3.78 16.00 9.48
CA ASP A 174 -4.16 17.13 10.32
C ASP A 174 -5.68 17.23 10.48
N ALA A 175 -6.14 17.78 11.61
CA ALA A 175 -7.56 17.82 11.95
C ALA A 175 -8.41 18.69 11.01
N ASP A 176 -7.78 19.63 10.31
CA ASP A 176 -8.38 20.51 9.30
C ASP A 176 -8.20 20.00 7.86
N ALA A 177 -7.63 18.80 7.68
CA ALA A 177 -7.49 18.22 6.35
C ALA A 177 -8.87 18.00 5.71
N GLU A 178 -8.93 18.29 4.41
CA GLU A 178 -10.11 18.12 3.58
C GLU A 178 -9.84 17.14 2.45
N GLY A 179 -10.85 16.39 2.00
CA GLY A 179 -10.65 15.50 0.87
C GLY A 179 -11.64 14.36 0.75
N HIS A 180 -11.28 13.40 -0.08
CA HIS A 180 -12.04 12.17 -0.30
C HIS A 180 -11.12 10.95 -0.24
N ALA A 181 -11.64 9.85 0.28
CA ALA A 181 -11.02 8.54 0.23
C ALA A 181 -12.01 7.57 -0.42
N PHE A 182 -11.62 6.89 -1.50
CA PHE A 182 -12.39 5.85 -2.17
C PHE A 182 -11.68 4.52 -2.01
N VAL A 183 -12.33 3.56 -1.38
CA VAL A 183 -11.70 2.29 -1.02
C VAL A 183 -12.56 1.13 -1.49
N GLU A 184 -12.08 0.37 -2.47
CA GLU A 184 -12.74 -0.82 -2.99
C GLU A 184 -12.37 -2.05 -2.17
N VAL A 185 -13.35 -2.88 -1.81
CA VAL A 185 -13.13 -4.12 -1.05
C VAL A 185 -13.92 -5.29 -1.64
N PRO A 186 -13.51 -6.55 -1.40
CA PRO A 186 -14.21 -7.71 -1.94
C PRO A 186 -15.69 -7.75 -1.59
N CYS A 187 -16.04 -7.53 -0.31
CA CYS A 187 -17.43 -7.57 0.13
C CYS A 187 -17.77 -6.54 1.21
N ALA A 188 -19.07 -6.32 1.44
CA ALA A 188 -19.53 -5.35 2.43
C ALA A 188 -19.08 -5.65 3.86
N ALA A 189 -18.79 -6.92 4.19
CA ALA A 189 -18.27 -7.33 5.49
C ALA A 189 -16.81 -6.91 5.72
N ASP A 190 -16.10 -6.47 4.67
CA ASP A 190 -14.72 -5.98 4.75
C ASP A 190 -14.64 -4.47 5.06
N VAL A 191 -15.78 -3.78 5.13
CA VAL A 191 -15.84 -2.35 5.48
C VAL A 191 -15.40 -2.14 6.93
N GLN A 192 -14.48 -1.20 7.14
CA GLN A 192 -13.92 -0.89 8.46
C GLN A 192 -14.29 0.54 8.90
N ASP A 193 -14.39 0.73 10.21
CA ASP A 193 -14.46 2.07 10.79
C ASP A 193 -13.04 2.63 10.95
N LEU A 194 -12.73 3.65 10.16
CA LEU A 194 -11.40 4.28 10.12
C LEU A 194 -11.48 5.71 10.67
N PRO A 195 -10.78 6.03 11.77
CA PRO A 195 -10.65 7.39 12.26
C PRO A 195 -10.10 8.32 11.18
N ARG A 196 -10.68 9.51 11.07
CA ARG A 196 -10.32 10.51 10.06
C ARG A 196 -10.80 11.92 10.45
N PRO A 197 -10.19 12.98 9.91
CA PRO A 197 -10.69 14.35 10.02
C PRO A 197 -12.11 14.50 9.45
N ALA A 198 -12.90 15.40 10.04
CA ALA A 198 -14.29 15.62 9.62
C ALA A 198 -14.40 16.15 8.17
N GLY A 199 -13.36 16.83 7.68
CA GLY A 199 -13.28 17.33 6.30
C GLY A 199 -12.98 16.25 5.26
N VAL A 200 -12.68 15.02 5.67
CA VAL A 200 -12.34 13.91 4.76
C VAL A 200 -13.49 12.90 4.69
N GLN A 201 -14.08 12.78 3.50
CA GLN A 201 -15.16 11.82 3.24
C GLN A 201 -14.58 10.47 2.84
N LEU A 202 -14.94 9.40 3.55
CA LEU A 202 -14.56 8.02 3.19
C LEU A 202 -15.75 7.30 2.55
N THR A 203 -15.55 6.84 1.33
CA THR A 203 -16.51 6.06 0.55
C THR A 203 -15.95 4.66 0.36
N TRP A 204 -16.65 3.66 0.93
CA TRP A 204 -16.36 2.25 0.70
C TRP A 204 -17.12 1.74 -0.52
N LEU A 205 -16.45 0.91 -1.32
CA LEU A 205 -16.99 0.33 -2.55
C LEU A 205 -16.84 -1.18 -2.50
N PRO A 206 -17.77 -1.89 -1.83
CA PRO A 206 -17.84 -3.34 -1.90
C PRO A 206 -18.07 -3.79 -3.34
N ARG A 207 -17.29 -4.77 -3.81
CA ARG A 207 -17.52 -5.39 -5.11
C ARG A 207 -18.71 -6.32 -5.08
N ASP A 208 -18.85 -7.13 -4.03
CA ASP A 208 -19.93 -8.11 -3.87
C ASP A 208 -20.14 -8.96 -5.15
N GLY A 209 -19.03 -9.38 -5.78
CA GLY A 209 -19.00 -10.15 -7.02
C GLY A 209 -18.91 -9.32 -8.32
N ALA A 210 -19.00 -7.99 -8.24
CA ALA A 210 -18.77 -7.11 -9.39
C ALA A 210 -17.30 -7.09 -9.82
N PRO A 211 -17.00 -6.73 -11.09
CA PRO A 211 -15.64 -6.61 -11.57
C PRO A 211 -14.83 -5.56 -10.79
N ARG A 212 -13.57 -5.89 -10.51
CA ARG A 212 -12.61 -5.02 -9.82
C ARG A 212 -12.38 -3.71 -10.56
N GLY A 213 -12.26 -2.62 -9.80
CA GLY A 213 -11.89 -1.30 -10.28
C GLY A 213 -12.99 -0.52 -11.00
N VAL A 214 -14.10 -1.15 -11.40
CA VAL A 214 -15.17 -0.48 -12.16
C VAL A 214 -15.89 0.56 -11.31
N ALA A 215 -16.33 0.18 -10.10
CA ALA A 215 -16.98 1.10 -9.18
C ALA A 215 -15.99 2.18 -8.71
N LEU A 216 -14.76 1.77 -8.37
CA LEU A 216 -13.70 2.67 -7.93
C LEU A 216 -13.41 3.77 -8.96
N GLN A 217 -13.18 3.40 -10.22
CA GLN A 217 -12.93 4.37 -11.28
C GLN A 217 -14.12 5.30 -11.50
N ARG A 218 -15.34 4.76 -11.51
CA ARG A 218 -16.55 5.57 -11.70
C ARG A 218 -16.68 6.66 -10.64
N GLU A 219 -16.57 6.29 -9.35
CA GLU A 219 -16.75 7.24 -8.25
C GLU A 219 -15.62 8.27 -8.18
N VAL A 220 -14.37 7.86 -8.44
CA VAL A 220 -13.23 8.80 -8.51
C VAL A 220 -13.41 9.81 -9.64
N LEU A 221 -13.80 9.35 -10.84
CA LEU A 221 -14.03 10.24 -11.98
C LEU A 221 -15.21 11.17 -11.77
N ALA A 222 -16.28 10.71 -11.12
CA ALA A 222 -17.41 11.53 -10.73
C ALA A 222 -16.98 12.62 -9.72
N CYS A 223 -16.17 12.26 -8.71
CA CYS A 223 -15.62 13.19 -7.73
C CYS A 223 -14.73 14.27 -8.38
N LEU A 224 -14.03 13.93 -9.45
CA LEU A 224 -13.17 14.87 -10.20
C LEU A 224 -13.93 15.68 -11.26
N GLU A 225 -15.25 15.51 -11.36
CA GLU A 225 -16.10 16.10 -12.40
C GLU A 225 -15.56 15.81 -13.81
N SER A 226 -15.00 14.62 -14.00
CA SER A 226 -14.43 14.22 -15.28
C SER A 226 -15.55 13.89 -16.29
N PRO A 227 -15.51 14.45 -17.52
CA PRO A 227 -16.42 14.05 -18.58
C PRO A 227 -16.05 12.70 -19.20
N VAL A 228 -14.92 12.10 -18.78
CA VAL A 228 -14.40 10.84 -19.30
C VAL A 228 -15.18 9.66 -18.69
N VAL A 229 -15.70 8.81 -19.56
CA VAL A 229 -16.40 7.56 -19.18
C VAL A 229 -15.36 6.55 -18.64
N PRO A 230 -15.71 5.69 -17.66
CA PRO A 230 -14.81 4.67 -17.12
C PRO A 230 -14.04 3.94 -18.21
N ILE A 231 -12.76 3.74 -17.93
CA ILE A 231 -11.79 3.28 -18.92
C ILE A 231 -12.13 1.83 -19.24
N GLY A 232 -12.29 1.52 -20.53
CA GLY A 232 -12.27 0.14 -20.99
C GLY A 232 -10.97 -0.54 -20.57
N GLN A 233 -10.97 -1.87 -20.49
CA GLN A 233 -9.84 -2.67 -19.98
C GLN A 233 -8.48 -2.14 -20.49
N VAL A 234 -7.60 -1.75 -19.56
CA VAL A 234 -6.20 -1.45 -19.90
C VAL A 234 -5.57 -2.76 -20.35
N GLU A 235 -5.09 -2.80 -21.59
CA GLU A 235 -4.43 -3.98 -22.14
C GLU A 235 -3.19 -4.34 -21.31
N VAL A 236 -2.92 -5.64 -21.16
CA VAL A 236 -1.85 -6.13 -20.27
C VAL A 236 -0.48 -5.55 -20.63
N ASP A 237 -0.25 -5.33 -21.93
CA ASP A 237 1.01 -4.80 -22.47
C ASP A 237 1.20 -3.30 -22.19
N GLU A 238 0.15 -2.57 -21.78
CA GLU A 238 0.23 -1.15 -21.40
C GLU A 238 0.60 -0.95 -19.92
N VAL A 239 0.65 -2.02 -19.12
CA VAL A 239 0.92 -1.94 -17.67
C VAL A 239 2.38 -2.20 -17.37
N ASP A 240 3.07 -1.15 -16.93
CA ASP A 240 4.39 -1.28 -16.31
C ASP A 240 4.29 -2.20 -15.07
N PRO A 241 4.94 -3.38 -15.07
CA PRO A 241 4.91 -4.30 -13.94
C PRO A 241 5.51 -3.70 -12.67
N ASP A 242 6.37 -2.68 -12.79
CA ASP A 242 7.04 -2.01 -11.69
C ASP A 242 6.51 -0.58 -11.47
N LEU A 243 5.26 -0.30 -11.92
CA LEU A 243 4.65 1.04 -11.84
C LEU A 243 4.75 1.63 -10.43
N TRP A 244 5.65 2.59 -10.29
CA TRP A 244 5.91 3.32 -9.06
C TRP A 244 6.23 4.77 -9.42
N GLU A 245 5.22 5.62 -9.30
CA GLU A 245 5.31 7.02 -9.68
C GLU A 245 4.99 7.87 -8.45
N THR A 246 5.89 8.74 -8.06
CA THR A 246 5.73 9.64 -6.91
C THR A 246 6.11 11.05 -7.34
N PRO A 247 5.85 12.08 -6.51
CA PRO A 247 6.27 13.44 -6.82
C PRO A 247 7.78 13.58 -7.05
N THR A 248 8.58 12.66 -6.51
CA THR A 248 10.04 12.71 -6.52
C THR A 248 10.70 11.53 -7.24
N TYR A 249 9.94 10.54 -7.70
CA TYR A 249 10.48 9.33 -8.33
C TYR A 249 9.59 8.83 -9.48
N SER A 250 10.22 8.24 -10.50
CA SER A 250 9.53 7.59 -11.62
C SER A 250 10.16 6.24 -11.99
N SER A 251 9.38 5.15 -11.94
CA SER A 251 9.79 3.83 -12.45
C SER A 251 9.89 3.80 -13.97
N SER A 252 9.04 4.57 -14.67
CA SER A 252 9.02 4.65 -16.14
C SER A 252 10.13 5.52 -16.75
N GLY A 253 10.97 6.15 -15.91
CA GLY A 253 12.11 6.97 -16.35
C GLY A 253 11.73 8.38 -16.81
N GLU A 254 10.51 8.85 -16.49
CA GLU A 254 10.09 10.22 -16.76
C GLU A 254 10.94 11.21 -15.95
N VAL A 255 11.47 12.26 -16.60
CA VAL A 255 12.31 13.26 -15.94
C VAL A 255 11.45 14.08 -14.97
N VAL A 256 11.73 13.94 -13.67
CA VAL A 256 11.13 14.77 -12.62
C VAL A 256 11.85 16.12 -12.60
N ALA A 257 11.27 17.15 -13.22
CA ALA A 257 11.88 18.49 -13.27
C ALA A 257 11.70 19.26 -11.95
N GLU A 258 12.69 20.06 -11.57
CA GLU A 258 12.59 21.07 -10.51
C GLU A 258 11.93 22.35 -11.03
N ASP A 259 10.86 22.78 -10.35
CA ASP A 259 10.02 23.99 -10.44
C ASP A 259 10.03 24.87 -11.72
N GLY A 260 8.83 25.08 -12.29
CA GLY A 260 8.54 26.13 -13.26
C GLY A 260 7.07 26.54 -13.28
N GLY A 261 6.74 27.66 -12.63
CA GLY A 261 5.38 28.20 -12.56
C GLY A 261 5.00 29.08 -13.76
N GLY A 262 3.76 28.91 -14.25
CA GLY A 262 3.10 29.82 -15.19
C GLY A 262 1.59 29.70 -15.05
N GLY A 263 0.90 30.81 -14.78
CA GLY A 263 -0.53 30.84 -14.44
C GLY A 263 -1.40 31.48 -15.52
N ALA A 264 -2.73 31.39 -15.36
CA ALA A 264 -3.72 32.17 -16.14
C ALA A 264 -5.21 32.09 -15.62
N SER A 265 -6.16 32.06 -16.58
CA SER A 265 -7.57 32.52 -16.73
C SER A 265 -8.75 31.76 -16.03
N ARG A 266 -10.00 31.90 -16.53
CA ARG A 266 -11.25 31.50 -15.83
C ARG A 266 -11.57 29.99 -15.89
N SER A 267 -11.19 29.28 -16.96
CA SER A 267 -11.06 27.81 -16.97
C SER A 267 -9.98 27.34 -16.01
N GLU A 268 -9.12 28.25 -15.60
CA GLU A 268 -7.99 28.01 -14.71
C GLU A 268 -8.35 28.30 -13.27
N ARG A 269 -9.59 28.72 -12.99
CA ARG A 269 -10.16 28.69 -11.63
C ARG A 269 -10.67 27.30 -11.24
N ALA A 270 -11.22 26.54 -12.20
CA ALA A 270 -11.48 25.10 -12.02
C ALA A 270 -10.17 24.29 -12.04
N ALA A 271 -9.14 24.74 -12.78
CA ALA A 271 -7.79 24.20 -12.68
C ALA A 271 -7.05 24.65 -11.40
N ALA A 272 -7.35 25.82 -10.83
CA ALA A 272 -6.78 26.29 -9.56
C ALA A 272 -7.32 25.52 -8.36
N ASP A 273 -8.57 25.06 -8.42
CA ASP A 273 -9.12 24.12 -7.42
C ASP A 273 -8.55 22.69 -7.58
N ARG A 274 -7.99 22.36 -8.76
CA ARG A 274 -7.21 21.13 -9.00
C ARG A 274 -5.73 21.31 -8.67
N GLN A 275 -5.21 22.54 -8.63
CA GLN A 275 -3.87 22.89 -8.12
C GLN A 275 -3.75 22.68 -6.60
N THR A 276 -4.85 22.36 -5.92
CA THR A 276 -4.87 22.06 -4.48
C THR A 276 -5.17 20.60 -4.17
N VAL A 277 -5.35 19.71 -5.16
CA VAL A 277 -5.58 18.28 -4.86
C VAL A 277 -4.25 17.53 -4.88
N TYR A 278 -3.97 16.75 -3.84
CA TYR A 278 -2.93 15.73 -3.84
C TYR A 278 -3.57 14.36 -3.88
N ALA A 279 -3.25 13.56 -4.89
CA ALA A 279 -3.79 12.23 -5.08
C ALA A 279 -2.78 11.14 -4.67
N TRP A 280 -3.22 10.20 -3.86
CA TRP A 280 -2.48 8.99 -3.50
C TRP A 280 -3.31 7.79 -3.93
N ILE A 281 -2.76 6.97 -4.83
CA ILE A 281 -3.49 5.91 -5.51
C ILE A 281 -2.66 4.63 -5.46
N ALA A 282 -3.17 3.60 -4.78
CA ALA A 282 -2.49 2.33 -4.64
C ALA A 282 -3.44 1.13 -4.78
N GLY A 283 -3.00 0.06 -5.44
CA GLY A 283 -3.79 -1.17 -5.60
C GLY A 283 -3.38 -1.95 -6.83
N GLU A 284 -4.35 -2.60 -7.48
CA GLU A 284 -4.12 -3.37 -8.70
C GLU A 284 -3.58 -2.50 -9.84
N SER A 285 -2.48 -2.94 -10.47
CA SER A 285 -1.71 -2.13 -11.43
C SER A 285 -2.51 -1.62 -12.64
N LYS A 286 -3.45 -2.39 -13.23
CA LYS A 286 -4.28 -1.91 -14.35
C LYS A 286 -5.21 -0.79 -13.90
N VAL A 287 -5.83 -0.94 -12.73
CA VAL A 287 -6.74 0.07 -12.18
C VAL A 287 -6.00 1.37 -11.89
N VAL A 288 -4.84 1.29 -11.24
CA VAL A 288 -3.96 2.43 -10.95
C VAL A 288 -3.48 3.11 -12.23
N THR A 289 -3.02 2.33 -13.22
CA THR A 289 -2.56 2.84 -14.53
C THR A 289 -3.68 3.60 -15.25
N GLY A 290 -4.89 3.03 -15.25
CA GLY A 290 -6.06 3.66 -15.84
C GLY A 290 -6.34 5.02 -15.21
N LEU A 291 -6.47 5.07 -13.88
CA LEU A 291 -6.70 6.32 -13.16
C LEU A 291 -5.60 7.36 -13.43
N ARG A 292 -4.32 6.95 -13.44
CA ARG A 292 -3.20 7.81 -13.79
C ARG A 292 -3.36 8.46 -15.15
N ARG A 293 -3.67 7.65 -16.16
CA ARG A 293 -3.85 8.12 -17.53
C ARG A 293 -4.91 9.22 -17.57
N VAL A 294 -6.06 9.03 -16.95
CA VAL A 294 -7.13 10.04 -16.97
C VAL A 294 -6.73 11.29 -16.19
N MET A 295 -6.16 11.14 -14.99
CA MET A 295 -5.84 12.27 -14.12
C MET A 295 -4.73 13.16 -14.69
N VAL A 296 -3.64 12.57 -15.19
CA VAL A 296 -2.50 13.32 -15.70
C VAL A 296 -2.74 13.79 -17.13
N ARG A 297 -3.17 12.89 -18.03
CA ARG A 297 -3.29 13.20 -19.47
C ARG A 297 -4.59 13.94 -19.80
N ASP A 298 -5.72 13.49 -19.26
CA ASP A 298 -7.03 13.97 -19.70
C ASP A 298 -7.53 15.13 -18.82
N LEU A 299 -7.18 15.13 -17.52
CA LEU A 299 -7.54 16.21 -16.58
C LEU A 299 -6.42 17.23 -16.33
N GLY A 300 -5.20 16.96 -16.81
CA GLY A 300 -4.06 17.87 -16.73
C GLY A 300 -3.51 18.08 -15.33
N MET A 301 -3.68 17.11 -14.42
CA MET A 301 -3.11 17.18 -13.06
C MET A 301 -1.59 17.14 -13.14
N ASP A 302 -0.91 18.03 -12.40
CA ASP A 302 0.55 18.03 -12.35
C ASP A 302 1.00 16.73 -11.69
N ARG A 303 1.97 16.05 -12.32
CA ARG A 303 2.49 14.77 -11.84
C ARG A 303 3.03 14.85 -10.40
N ARG A 304 3.52 16.01 -9.96
CA ARG A 304 4.00 16.26 -8.58
C ARG A 304 2.89 16.25 -7.55
N GLN A 305 1.64 16.34 -7.98
CA GLN A 305 0.47 16.24 -7.12
C GLN A 305 0.01 14.79 -6.93
N VAL A 306 0.72 13.81 -7.49
CA VAL A 306 0.21 12.44 -7.50
C VAL A 306 1.26 11.39 -7.14
N ALA A 307 0.86 10.45 -6.29
CA ALA A 307 1.53 9.19 -6.05
C ALA A 307 0.67 8.04 -6.60
N PHE A 308 1.22 7.26 -7.53
CA PHE A 308 0.61 6.07 -8.14
C PHE A 308 1.47 4.84 -7.90
N MET A 309 0.90 3.81 -7.30
CA MET A 309 1.63 2.63 -6.88
C MET A 309 0.87 1.35 -7.25
N GLY A 310 1.41 0.56 -8.17
CA GLY A 310 0.94 -0.79 -8.44
C GLY A 310 1.37 -1.72 -7.29
N TYR A 311 0.47 -2.00 -6.34
CA TYR A 311 0.78 -2.87 -5.20
C TYR A 311 0.82 -4.34 -5.61
N TRP A 312 0.00 -4.72 -6.59
CA TRP A 312 -0.07 -6.08 -7.10
C TRP A 312 -0.71 -6.08 -8.50
N ARG A 313 -0.60 -7.19 -9.21
CA ARG A 313 -1.16 -7.35 -10.57
C ARG A 313 -1.84 -8.69 -10.70
N GLU A 314 -3.05 -8.69 -11.24
CA GLU A 314 -3.79 -9.93 -11.45
C GLU A 314 -3.02 -10.90 -12.35
N GLY A 315 -3.02 -12.19 -11.98
CA GLY A 315 -2.32 -13.25 -12.71
C GLY A 315 -0.79 -13.24 -12.57
N VAL A 316 -0.20 -12.32 -11.80
CA VAL A 316 1.25 -12.16 -11.69
C VAL A 316 1.69 -12.25 -10.23
N ALA A 317 2.48 -13.29 -9.92
CA ALA A 317 3.13 -13.39 -8.63
C ALA A 317 4.28 -12.36 -8.52
N MET A 318 4.27 -11.54 -7.47
CA MET A 318 5.41 -10.68 -7.16
C MET A 318 6.68 -11.53 -6.98
N ARG A 319 7.75 -11.14 -7.68
CA ARG A 319 9.07 -11.76 -7.55
C ARG A 319 9.67 -11.43 -6.18
N SER A 320 10.38 -12.40 -5.60
CA SER A 320 11.11 -12.29 -4.33
C SER A 320 12.59 -12.10 -4.60
#